data_AF-A0A536ZFP0-F1
#
_entry.id   AF-A0A536ZFP0-F1
#
_cell.length_a   1.000
_cell.length_b   1.000
_cell.length_c   1.000
_cell.angle_alpha   90.00
_cell.angle_beta   90.00
_cell.angle_gamma   90.00
#
_symmetry.space_group_name_H-M   'P 1'
#
loop_
_entity.id
_entity.type
_entity.pdbx_description
1 polymer ?
#
loop_
_entity_poly.entity_id
_entity_poly.type
_entity_poly.pdbx_seq_one_letter_code
_entity_poly.pdbx_strand_id
1 'polypeptide(L)'
;MIEAISAAFPADARERVLATVDAYGREPHEREHERVQLAIVRLSEGDEAKLGYFLSVAKQDYRDVLFWADNPAEAKLDTPEKRRRVRELLLKLGIEPPEGLKD
;
A
#
# COMPACT_ATOMS: atom_id res chain seq x y z
N MET A 1 -13.47 9.54 6.09
CA MET A 1 -12.01 9.79 6.00
C MET A 1 -11.34 10.05 7.35
N ILE A 2 -11.67 11.14 8.04
CA ILE A 2 -10.98 11.59 9.27
C ILE A 2 -10.94 10.52 10.37
N GLU A 3 -12.04 9.78 10.58
CA GLU A 3 -12.08 8.70 11.57
C GLU A 3 -11.11 7.56 11.23
N ALA A 4 -11.02 7.16 9.96
CA ALA A 4 -10.12 6.11 9.52
C ALA A 4 -8.65 6.51 9.70
N ILE A 5 -8.30 7.75 9.36
CA ILE A 5 -6.94 8.29 9.60
C ILE A 5 -6.66 8.36 11.10
N SER A 6 -7.63 8.80 11.91
CA SER A 6 -7.45 8.93 13.36
C SER A 6 -7.26 7.59 14.05
N ALA A 7 -7.90 6.53 13.53
CA ALA A 7 -7.76 5.17 14.02
C ALA A 7 -6.42 4.52 13.61
N ALA A 8 -5.89 4.85 12.43
CA ALA A 8 -4.69 4.21 11.88
C ALA A 8 -3.38 4.95 12.18
N PHE A 9 -3.42 6.27 12.41
CA PHE A 9 -2.22 7.11 12.51
C PHE A 9 -2.18 7.97 13.79
N PRO A 10 -0.98 8.23 14.35
CA PRO A 10 -0.78 9.11 15.49
C PRO A 10 -1.11 10.57 15.12
N ALA A 11 -1.49 11.38 16.11
CA ALA A 11 -2.05 12.71 15.92
C ALA A 11 -1.15 13.66 15.10
N ASP A 12 0.17 13.56 15.28
CA ASP A 12 1.21 14.35 14.61
C ASP A 12 1.44 13.97 13.13
N ALA A 13 0.93 12.82 12.68
CA ALA A 13 0.99 12.36 11.30
C ALA A 13 -0.30 12.66 10.50
N ARG A 14 -1.44 12.87 11.18
CA ARG A 14 -2.77 12.89 10.52
C ARG A 14 -2.91 13.95 9.43
N GLU A 15 -2.37 15.14 9.66
CA GLU A 15 -2.43 16.23 8.67
C GLU A 15 -1.64 15.88 7.40
N ARG A 16 -0.44 15.31 7.55
CA ARG A 16 0.37 14.85 6.42
C ARG A 16 -0.33 13.71 5.67
N VAL A 17 -0.85 12.73 6.40
CA VAL A 17 -1.60 11.59 5.83
C VAL A 17 -2.81 12.05 5.05
N LEU A 18 -3.60 12.99 5.61
CA LEU A 18 -4.76 13.57 4.93
C LEU A 18 -4.37 14.26 3.63
N ALA A 19 -3.33 15.12 3.67
CA ALA A 19 -2.83 15.79 2.49
C ALA A 19 -2.33 14.81 1.41
N THR A 20 -1.72 13.69 1.81
CA THR A 20 -1.30 12.62 0.90
C THR A 20 -2.48 11.94 0.22
N VAL A 21 -3.51 11.52 0.96
CA VAL A 21 -4.67 10.84 0.34
C VAL A 21 -5.54 11.79 -0.48
N ASP A 22 -5.60 13.07 -0.13
CA ASP A 22 -6.27 14.13 -0.91
C ASP A 22 -5.57 14.45 -2.24
N ALA A 23 -4.43 13.83 -2.52
CA ALA A 23 -3.81 13.87 -3.84
C ALA A 23 -4.50 12.96 -4.86
N TYR A 24 -5.32 11.99 -4.42
CA TYR A 24 -6.12 11.13 -5.31
C TYR A 24 -7.50 11.72 -5.59
N GLY A 25 -7.94 11.66 -6.84
CA GLY A 25 -9.21 12.22 -7.32
C GLY A 25 -9.07 13.61 -7.96
N ARG A 26 -7.87 13.96 -8.43
CA ARG A 26 -7.60 15.24 -9.10
C ARG A 26 -7.66 15.12 -10.62
N GLU A 27 -7.51 13.91 -11.15
CA GLU A 27 -7.56 13.64 -12.58
C GLU A 27 -8.88 12.95 -12.98
N PRO A 28 -9.41 13.16 -14.20
CA PRO A 28 -10.70 12.59 -14.62
C PRO A 28 -10.78 11.05 -14.59
N HIS A 29 -9.63 10.38 -14.67
CA HIS A 29 -9.54 8.92 -14.66
C HIS A 29 -9.41 8.32 -13.25
N GLU A 30 -9.11 9.15 -12.25
CA GLU A 30 -9.03 8.75 -10.84
C GLU A 30 -10.45 8.67 -10.27
N ARG A 31 -11.17 7.55 -10.49
CA ARG A 31 -12.57 7.40 -10.08
C ARG A 31 -12.70 6.84 -8.66
N GLU A 32 -13.93 6.82 -8.14
CA GLU A 32 -14.26 6.27 -6.82
C GLU A 32 -13.47 6.91 -5.65
N HIS A 33 -13.30 8.24 -5.70
CA HIS A 33 -12.41 9.01 -4.82
C HIS A 33 -12.43 8.54 -3.36
N GLU A 34 -13.57 8.63 -2.70
CA GLU A 34 -13.66 8.34 -1.27
C GLU A 34 -13.35 6.86 -0.95
N ARG A 35 -13.83 5.93 -1.81
CA ARG A 35 -13.60 4.49 -1.62
C ARG A 35 -12.12 4.15 -1.78
N VAL A 36 -11.46 4.73 -2.78
CA VAL A 36 -10.03 4.51 -3.05
C VAL A 36 -9.17 5.14 -1.96
N GLN A 37 -9.46 6.37 -1.54
CA GLN A 37 -8.73 6.99 -0.44
C GLN A 37 -8.85 6.18 0.86
N LEU A 38 -10.04 5.63 1.17
CA LEU A 38 -10.22 4.76 2.33
C LEU A 38 -9.44 3.44 2.18
N ALA A 39 -9.40 2.87 0.99
CA ALA A 39 -8.61 1.67 0.69
C ALA A 39 -7.10 1.93 0.89
N ILE A 40 -6.58 3.06 0.41
CA ILE A 40 -5.18 3.48 0.63
C ILE A 40 -4.86 3.54 2.13
N VAL A 41 -5.71 4.20 2.93
CA VAL A 41 -5.53 4.27 4.40
C VAL A 41 -5.54 2.88 5.03
N ARG A 42 -6.50 2.02 4.67
CA ARG A 42 -6.60 0.66 5.23
C ARG A 42 -5.38 -0.20 4.90
N LEU A 43 -4.97 -0.20 3.63
CA LEU A 43 -3.83 -0.99 3.15
C LEU A 43 -2.49 -0.49 3.69
N SER A 44 -2.41 0.79 4.06
CA SER A 44 -1.20 1.35 4.65
C SER A 44 -0.88 0.81 6.04
N GLU A 45 -1.87 0.28 6.77
CA GLU A 45 -1.68 -0.27 8.13
C GLU A 45 -0.97 0.72 9.10
N GLY A 46 -1.17 2.02 8.91
CA GLY A 46 -0.53 3.07 9.73
C GLY A 46 0.90 3.44 9.31
N ASP A 47 1.39 2.91 8.19
CA ASP A 47 2.73 3.17 7.65
C ASP A 47 2.66 4.23 6.51
N GLU A 48 3.32 5.37 6.71
CA GLU A 48 3.35 6.48 5.73
C GLU A 48 4.01 6.08 4.39
N ALA A 49 4.99 5.17 4.40
CA ALA A 49 5.63 4.69 3.17
C ALA A 49 4.68 3.78 2.38
N LYS A 50 3.94 2.89 3.05
CA LYS A 50 2.88 2.10 2.40
C LYS A 50 1.77 2.99 1.87
N LEU A 51 1.38 4.03 2.61
CA LEU A 51 0.39 5.02 2.17
C LEU A 51 0.79 5.65 0.82
N GLY A 52 2.05 6.11 0.72
CA GLY A 52 2.60 6.67 -0.52
C GLY A 52 2.65 5.65 -1.66
N TYR A 53 3.01 4.40 -1.37
CA TYR A 53 2.99 3.31 -2.35
C TYR A 53 1.58 3.09 -2.91
N PHE A 54 0.57 2.87 -2.05
CA PHE A 54 -0.80 2.62 -2.51
C PHE A 54 -1.42 3.82 -3.22
N LEU A 55 -1.04 5.05 -2.84
CA LEU A 55 -1.39 6.24 -3.62
C LEU A 55 -0.83 6.16 -5.05
N SER A 56 0.45 5.81 -5.21
CA SER A 56 1.07 5.70 -6.54
C SER A 56 0.40 4.61 -7.39
N VAL A 57 0.05 3.47 -6.80
CA VAL A 57 -0.69 2.41 -7.49
C VAL A 57 -2.09 2.89 -7.88
N ALA A 58 -2.80 3.57 -6.98
CA ALA A 58 -4.14 4.08 -7.27
C ALA A 58 -4.16 5.05 -8.45
N LYS A 59 -3.14 5.92 -8.55
CA LYS A 59 -2.99 6.86 -9.67
C LYS A 59 -2.72 6.16 -11.01
N GLN A 60 -2.17 4.94 -11.01
CA GLN A 60 -1.97 4.14 -12.22
C GLN A 60 -3.21 3.30 -12.55
N ASP A 61 -3.68 2.52 -11.58
CA ASP A 61 -4.92 1.74 -11.66
C ASP A 61 -5.52 1.57 -10.26
N TYR A 62 -6.58 2.34 -9.99
CA TYR A 62 -7.27 2.28 -8.70
C TYR A 62 -7.95 0.94 -8.41
N ARG A 63 -8.23 0.13 -9.46
CA ARG A 63 -8.91 -1.15 -9.30
C ARG A 63 -8.05 -2.16 -8.57
N ASP A 64 -6.73 -2.10 -8.70
CA ASP A 64 -5.80 -2.95 -7.97
C ASP A 64 -5.85 -2.66 -6.47
N VAL A 65 -5.89 -1.38 -6.11
CA VAL A 65 -6.01 -0.92 -4.71
C VAL A 65 -7.35 -1.35 -4.10
N LEU A 66 -8.45 -1.21 -4.85
CA LEU A 66 -9.75 -1.69 -4.39
C LEU A 66 -9.77 -3.22 -4.26
N PHE A 67 -9.22 -3.94 -5.24
CA PHE A 67 -9.14 -5.39 -5.20
C PHE A 67 -8.38 -5.88 -3.97
N TRP A 68 -7.22 -5.29 -3.66
CA TRP A 68 -6.44 -5.64 -2.46
C TRP A 68 -7.16 -5.29 -1.16
N ALA A 69 -7.85 -4.15 -1.10
CA ALA A 69 -8.63 -3.80 0.08
C ALA A 69 -9.78 -4.78 0.34
N ASP A 70 -10.39 -5.30 -0.73
CA ASP A 70 -11.44 -6.32 -0.66
C ASP A 70 -10.87 -7.75 -0.47
N ASN A 71 -9.57 -7.97 -0.75
CA ASN A 71 -8.87 -9.25 -0.66
C ASN A 71 -7.56 -9.14 0.16
N PRO A 72 -7.61 -9.05 1.50
CA PRO A 72 -6.45 -8.74 2.35
C PRO A 72 -5.29 -9.76 2.27
N ALA A 73 -5.56 -11.00 1.86
CA ALA A 73 -4.51 -12.00 1.65
C ALA A 73 -3.60 -11.64 0.47
N GLU A 74 -4.17 -11.05 -0.59
CA GLU A 74 -3.47 -10.62 -1.81
C GLU A 74 -2.76 -9.27 -1.61
N ALA A 75 -3.31 -8.43 -0.73
CA ALA A 75 -2.79 -7.12 -0.37
C ALA A 75 -1.41 -7.15 0.29
N LYS A 76 -1.05 -8.25 0.95
CA LYS A 76 0.21 -8.36 1.69
C LYS A 76 1.38 -8.22 0.72
N LEU A 77 2.11 -7.11 0.82
CA LEU A 77 3.34 -6.87 0.08
C LEU A 77 4.43 -7.89 0.47
N ASP A 78 4.43 -8.28 1.74
CA ASP A 78 5.37 -9.23 2.32
C ASP A 78 4.64 -10.53 2.73
N THR A 79 4.54 -11.48 1.81
CA THR A 79 4.04 -12.84 2.09
C THR A 79 5.19 -13.85 2.08
N PRO A 80 5.08 -14.97 2.80
CA PRO A 80 6.05 -16.08 2.68
C PRO A 80 6.23 -16.54 1.24
N GLU A 81 5.17 -16.55 0.43
CA GLU A 81 5.19 -16.88 -0.99
C GLU A 81 6.04 -15.90 -1.80
N LYS A 82 5.82 -14.59 -1.63
CA LYS A 82 6.56 -13.52 -2.32
C LYS A 82 8.03 -13.50 -1.89
N ARG A 83 8.32 -13.66 -0.59
CA ARG A 83 9.69 -13.79 -0.05
C ARG A 83 10.43 -14.96 -0.68
N ARG A 84 9.78 -16.12 -0.75
CA ARG A 84 10.33 -17.32 -1.40
C ARG A 84 10.65 -17.05 -2.87
N ARG A 85 9.73 -16.44 -3.61
CA ARG A 85 9.91 -16.14 -5.04
C ARG A 85 11.05 -15.15 -5.29
N VAL A 86 11.17 -14.09 -4.48
CA VAL A 86 12.28 -13.13 -4.56
C VAL A 86 13.61 -13.82 -4.22
N ARG A 87 13.63 -14.67 -3.18
CA ARG A 87 14.81 -15.45 -2.81
C ARG A 87 15.28 -16.38 -3.93
N GLU A 88 14.35 -17.14 -4.52
CA GLU A 88 14.66 -18.04 -5.64
C GLU A 88 15.21 -17.28 -6.85
N LEU A 89 14.69 -16.07 -7.11
CA LEU A 89 15.21 -15.21 -8.19
C LEU A 89 16.64 -14.73 -7.90
N LEU A 90 16.93 -14.27 -6.68
CA LEU A 90 18.28 -13.84 -6.29
C LEU A 90 19.29 -14.98 -6.43
N LEU A 91 18.93 -16.18 -5.96
CA LEU A 91 19.78 -17.37 -6.08
C LEU A 91 20.05 -17.74 -7.55
N LYS A 92 19.03 -17.67 -8.42
CA LYS A 92 19.20 -17.91 -9.87
C LYS A 92 20.15 -16.90 -10.53
N LEU A 93 20.24 -15.69 -9.98
CA LEU A 93 21.16 -14.65 -10.45
C LEU A 93 22.55 -14.73 -9.79
N GLY A 94 22.78 -15.70 -8.90
CA GLY A 94 24.04 -15.86 -8.16
C GLY A 94 24.24 -14.83 -7.06
N ILE A 95 23.17 -14.17 -6.60
CA ILE A 95 23.19 -13.17 -5.53
C ILE A 95 22.75 -13.85 -4.23
N GLU A 96 23.53 -13.67 -3.16
CA GLU A 96 23.14 -14.15 -1.84
C GLU A 96 21.94 -13.33 -1.30
N PRO A 97 20.85 -13.98 -0.85
CA PRO A 97 19.72 -13.26 -0.27
C PRO A 97 20.11 -12.50 1.00
N PRO A 98 19.60 -11.27 1.20
CA PRO A 98 19.84 -10.50 2.42
C PRO A 98 19.20 -11.19 3.64
N GLU A 99 19.69 -10.88 4.85
CA GLU A 99 19.35 -11.58 6.10
C GLU A 99 17.82 -11.71 6.35
N GLY A 100 17.04 -10.68 6.02
CA GLY A 100 15.57 -10.72 6.15
C GLY A 100 14.82 -11.62 5.15
N LEU A 101 15.54 -12.25 4.22
CA LEU A 101 15.02 -13.22 3.23
C LEU A 101 15.70 -14.59 3.36
N LYS A 102 16.59 -14.77 4.35
CA LYS A 102 17.11 -16.08 4.75
C LYS A 102 16.03 -16.83 5.55
N ASP A 103 16.15 -18.15 5.60
CA ASP A 103 15.09 -19.06 6.08
C ASP A 103 14.63 -18.80 7.53
#